data_AF-A0A146EZI7-F1
#
_entry.id   AF-A0A146EZI7-F1
#
_cell.length_a   1.000
_cell.length_b   1.000
_cell.length_c   1.000
_cell.angle_alpha   90.00
_cell.angle_beta   90.00
_cell.angle_gamma   90.00
#
_symmetry.space_group_name_H-M   'P 1'
#
loop_
_entity.id
_entity.type
_entity.pdbx_description
1 polymer ?
#
loop_
_entity_poly.entity_id
_entity_poly.type
_entity_poly.pdbx_seq_one_letter_code
_entity_poly.pdbx_strand_id
1 'polypeptide(L)'
;MAATFTLPILPAKHRDLPSWIQNHPNTPLEQIIAPYNDYDAVARKLFAQEGTHPALQDNHLNIVPLYDSNGSSDIRVRARDLSSEPSMVKEQYIMPLKEENRRPNGSPAVVPTLDEFRKNFNVFSEGALSDMDWSNVVVAGSAVVTCLLPVPEKYRDSKRSLREYYHEKIAPASDVDMFLYGLDEAQAIEKIKQIEDKVKNAILYETTTVRTKNAITIVSQYPTRHVQIVLRIYKSISEILTGFDVDCSCAAFDGKQVFVSPRALASYITQINTIDLSRRSPSYENRLSKYSHRGFEIYWPQLDRSQVDPTIFERSFSRTVGLARLLVLERLPKSSDRESYIEQRRRERGRPAPRSNRWKQSGNIKDDWVDEIPDWEEGEEISDYHTFVSLWNLHAHIRRLIPEQDDSLRPQIQSSKSREACLYEGPLA
;
A
#
# COMPACT_ATOMS: atom_id res chain seq x y z
N MET A 1 10.18 -14.62 -34.19
CA MET A 1 9.22 -13.54 -34.48
C MET A 1 8.91 -12.86 -33.17
N ALA A 2 9.10 -11.54 -33.05
CA ALA A 2 8.67 -10.82 -31.86
C ALA A 2 7.14 -10.99 -31.72
N ALA A 3 6.67 -11.37 -30.54
CA ALA A 3 5.24 -11.55 -30.30
C ALA A 3 4.58 -10.17 -30.33
N THR A 4 3.88 -9.83 -31.41
CA THR A 4 3.10 -8.60 -31.50
C THR A 4 1.93 -8.68 -30.52
N PHE A 5 1.99 -7.91 -29.44
CA PHE A 5 0.89 -7.81 -28.49
C PHE A 5 -0.22 -6.94 -29.07
N THR A 6 -1.46 -7.43 -29.07
CA THR A 6 -2.63 -6.66 -29.49
C THR A 6 -3.59 -6.54 -28.31
N LEU A 7 -4.03 -5.31 -28.03
CA LEU A 7 -4.97 -5.05 -26.94
C LEU A 7 -6.35 -5.67 -27.26
N PRO A 8 -6.95 -6.43 -26.33
CA PRO A 8 -8.29 -7.00 -26.51
C PRO A 8 -9.36 -5.92 -26.74
N ILE A 9 -10.43 -6.30 -27.43
CA ILE A 9 -11.62 -5.44 -27.59
C ILE A 9 -12.43 -5.51 -26.30
N LEU A 10 -12.79 -4.34 -25.76
CA LEU A 10 -13.57 -4.23 -24.54
C LEU A 10 -15.07 -4.05 -24.83
N PRO A 11 -15.96 -4.58 -23.96
CA PRO A 11 -17.41 -4.40 -24.11
C PRO A 11 -17.84 -2.94 -23.91
N ALA A 12 -17.12 -2.19 -23.08
CA ALA A 12 -17.25 -0.75 -22.90
C ALA A 12 -15.87 -0.13 -22.63
N LYS A 13 -15.67 1.15 -22.92
CA LYS A 13 -14.40 1.83 -22.61
C LYS A 13 -14.20 1.90 -21.09
N HIS A 14 -12.95 1.98 -20.63
CA HIS A 14 -12.62 2.08 -19.20
C HIS A 14 -13.42 3.17 -18.48
N ARG A 15 -13.57 4.36 -19.10
CA ARG A 15 -14.35 5.46 -18.52
C ARG A 15 -15.84 5.17 -18.30
N ASP A 16 -16.39 4.25 -19.08
CA ASP A 16 -17.81 3.88 -19.06
C ASP A 16 -18.04 2.62 -18.20
N LEU A 17 -16.98 2.02 -17.66
CA LEU A 17 -17.05 0.80 -16.84
C LEU A 17 -17.98 0.94 -15.62
N PRO A 18 -17.97 2.05 -14.85
CA PRO A 18 -18.92 2.22 -13.75
C PRO A 18 -20.39 2.06 -14.19
N SER A 19 -20.78 2.77 -15.26
CA SER A 19 -22.12 2.69 -15.84
C SER A 19 -22.42 1.31 -16.42
N TRP A 20 -21.42 0.67 -17.05
CA TRP A 20 -21.54 -0.69 -17.56
C TRP A 20 -21.84 -1.69 -16.44
N ILE A 21 -21.14 -1.60 -15.29
CA ILE A 21 -21.41 -2.41 -14.12
C ILE A 21 -22.84 -2.19 -13.62
N GLN A 22 -23.27 -0.94 -13.46
CA GLN A 22 -24.63 -0.62 -12.99
C GLN A 22 -25.73 -1.21 -13.88
N ASN A 23 -25.52 -1.20 -15.20
CA ASN A 23 -26.47 -1.77 -16.17
C ASN A 23 -26.49 -3.31 -16.19
N HIS A 24 -25.58 -3.98 -15.48
CA HIS A 24 -25.51 -5.44 -15.38
C HIS A 24 -25.57 -5.90 -13.91
N PRO A 25 -26.68 -5.64 -13.19
CA PRO A 25 -26.78 -5.91 -11.75
C PRO A 25 -26.74 -7.41 -11.42
N ASN A 26 -27.24 -8.26 -12.31
CA ASN A 26 -27.37 -9.71 -12.11
C ASN A 26 -26.16 -10.52 -12.63
N THR A 27 -25.24 -9.88 -13.35
CA THR A 27 -24.03 -10.55 -13.87
C THR A 27 -22.95 -10.54 -12.79
N PRO A 28 -22.31 -11.69 -12.48
CA PRO A 28 -21.20 -11.74 -11.53
C PRO A 28 -20.09 -10.76 -11.92
N LEU A 29 -19.55 -10.02 -10.94
CA LEU A 29 -18.59 -8.96 -11.21
C LEU A 29 -17.31 -9.49 -11.85
N GLU A 30 -16.88 -10.70 -11.48
CA GLU A 30 -15.75 -11.40 -12.10
C GLU A 30 -15.92 -11.50 -13.63
N GLN A 31 -17.11 -11.84 -14.12
CA GLN A 31 -17.38 -11.96 -15.55
C GLN A 31 -17.38 -10.58 -16.25
N ILE A 32 -17.85 -9.54 -15.57
CA ILE A 32 -17.83 -8.17 -16.10
C ILE A 32 -16.38 -7.66 -16.25
N ILE A 33 -15.53 -7.98 -15.27
CA ILE A 33 -14.16 -7.46 -15.18
C ILE A 33 -13.15 -8.31 -15.96
N ALA A 34 -13.45 -9.58 -16.25
CA ALA A 34 -12.54 -10.48 -16.98
C ALA A 34 -11.94 -9.89 -18.28
N PRO A 35 -12.71 -9.28 -19.20
CA PRO A 35 -12.14 -8.66 -20.41
C PRO A 35 -11.16 -7.52 -20.10
N TYR A 36 -11.39 -6.79 -18.99
CA TYR A 36 -10.52 -5.72 -18.54
C TYR A 36 -9.25 -6.24 -17.88
N ASN A 37 -9.32 -7.37 -17.17
CA ASN A 37 -8.15 -8.03 -16.61
C ASN A 37 -7.23 -8.57 -17.71
N ASP A 38 -7.80 -9.14 -18.78
CA ASP A 38 -7.05 -9.58 -19.97
C ASP A 38 -6.38 -8.39 -20.66
N TYR A 39 -7.11 -7.28 -20.80
CA TYR A 39 -6.57 -6.03 -21.34
C TYR A 39 -5.41 -5.49 -20.49
N ASP A 40 -5.57 -5.44 -19.18
CA ASP A 40 -4.53 -5.02 -18.23
C ASP A 40 -3.29 -5.92 -18.30
N ALA A 41 -3.47 -7.24 -18.43
CA ALA A 41 -2.37 -8.19 -18.59
C ALA A 41 -1.58 -7.97 -19.88
N VAL A 42 -2.25 -7.60 -20.98
CA VAL A 42 -1.58 -7.22 -22.24
C VAL A 42 -0.90 -5.86 -22.10
N ALA A 43 -1.56 -4.86 -21.51
CA ALA A 43 -0.97 -3.54 -21.25
C ALA A 43 0.30 -3.65 -20.41
N ARG A 44 0.31 -4.51 -19.38
CA ARG A 44 1.50 -4.82 -18.57
C ARG A 44 2.66 -5.36 -19.41
N LYS A 45 2.38 -6.27 -20.35
CA LYS A 45 3.40 -6.81 -21.26
C LYS A 45 3.92 -5.73 -22.21
N LEU A 46 3.04 -4.87 -22.73
CA LEU A 46 3.44 -3.72 -23.57
C LEU A 46 4.36 -2.76 -22.82
N PHE A 47 4.02 -2.35 -21.59
CA PHE A 47 4.89 -1.50 -20.77
C PHE A 47 6.27 -2.14 -20.52
N ALA A 48 6.30 -3.45 -20.29
CA ALA A 48 7.53 -4.18 -19.97
C ALA A 48 8.42 -4.51 -21.19
N GLN A 49 7.82 -4.77 -22.36
CA GLN A 49 8.53 -5.36 -23.51
C GLN A 49 8.53 -4.45 -24.75
N GLU A 50 7.51 -3.62 -24.94
CA GLU A 50 7.31 -2.79 -26.14
C GLU A 50 7.03 -1.33 -25.77
N GLY A 51 8.00 -0.72 -25.08
CA GLY A 51 7.82 0.62 -24.52
C GLY A 51 7.52 1.74 -25.53
N THR A 52 7.73 1.53 -26.83
CA THR A 52 7.44 2.49 -27.90
C THR A 52 6.09 2.25 -28.58
N HIS A 53 5.31 1.27 -28.11
CA HIS A 53 4.01 0.92 -28.69
C HIS A 53 3.04 2.12 -28.67
N PRO A 54 2.35 2.45 -29.77
CA PRO A 54 1.51 3.67 -29.86
C PRO A 54 0.42 3.78 -28.79
N ALA A 55 -0.15 2.66 -28.35
CA ALA A 55 -1.15 2.65 -27.29
C ALA A 55 -0.64 3.23 -25.96
N LEU A 56 0.67 3.17 -25.69
CA LEU A 56 1.25 3.67 -24.44
C LEU A 56 1.35 5.20 -24.38
N GLN A 57 1.00 5.90 -25.47
CA GLN A 57 0.91 7.37 -25.48
C GLN A 57 -0.35 7.88 -24.75
N ASP A 58 -1.36 7.02 -24.55
CA ASP A 58 -2.51 7.37 -23.72
C ASP A 58 -2.16 7.20 -22.24
N ASN A 59 -2.10 8.32 -21.51
CA ASN A 59 -1.83 8.32 -20.07
C ASN A 59 -2.87 7.55 -19.26
N HIS A 60 -4.09 7.38 -19.80
CA HIS A 60 -5.22 6.73 -19.14
C HIS A 60 -5.64 5.40 -19.81
N LEU A 61 -4.73 4.77 -20.55
CA LEU A 61 -4.94 3.58 -21.38
C LEU A 61 -5.86 2.49 -20.75
N ASN A 62 -5.62 2.14 -19.49
CA ASN A 62 -6.30 1.05 -18.79
C ASN A 62 -6.85 1.45 -17.40
N ILE A 63 -7.13 2.73 -17.20
CA ILE A 63 -7.59 3.25 -15.90
C ILE A 63 -8.93 3.97 -16.03
N VAL A 64 -9.69 3.97 -14.94
CA VAL A 64 -11.03 4.50 -14.82
C VAL A 64 -10.99 5.77 -13.98
N PRO A 65 -11.42 6.94 -14.51
CA PRO A 65 -11.68 8.10 -13.66
C PRO A 65 -12.88 7.79 -12.76
N LEU A 66 -12.69 7.89 -11.44
CA LEU A 66 -13.70 7.45 -10.46
C LEU A 66 -14.87 8.42 -10.34
N TYR A 67 -14.60 9.72 -10.38
CA TYR A 67 -15.61 10.77 -10.27
C TYR A 67 -15.97 11.34 -11.65
N ASP A 68 -17.23 11.63 -11.87
CA ASP A 68 -17.73 12.28 -13.08
C ASP A 68 -17.36 13.77 -13.15
N SER A 69 -17.85 14.48 -14.17
CA SER A 69 -17.60 15.92 -14.34
C SER A 69 -18.17 16.78 -13.22
N ASN A 70 -19.13 16.27 -12.45
CA ASN A 70 -19.74 16.93 -11.30
C ASN A 70 -19.03 16.57 -9.99
N GLY A 71 -17.94 15.80 -10.05
CA GLY A 71 -17.21 15.33 -8.88
C GLY A 71 -17.97 14.27 -8.08
N SER A 72 -18.94 13.58 -8.69
CA SER A 72 -19.77 12.56 -8.06
C SER A 72 -19.42 11.15 -8.57
N SER A 73 -19.62 10.14 -7.74
CA SER A 73 -19.41 8.74 -8.09
C SER A 73 -20.47 7.86 -7.44
N ASP A 74 -21.07 6.97 -8.22
CA ASP A 74 -22.14 6.07 -7.77
C ASP A 74 -21.68 4.60 -7.81
N ILE A 75 -20.59 4.28 -7.12
CA ILE A 75 -20.13 2.90 -7.02
C ILE A 75 -20.80 2.24 -5.81
N ARG A 76 -21.53 1.15 -6.07
CA ARG A 76 -22.32 0.45 -5.05
C ARG A 76 -21.73 -0.91 -4.74
N VAL A 77 -21.80 -1.29 -3.46
CA VAL A 77 -21.38 -2.61 -2.98
C VAL A 77 -22.30 -3.69 -3.54
N ARG A 78 -21.70 -4.79 -4.02
CA ARG A 78 -22.38 -6.06 -4.32
C ARG A 78 -21.97 -7.06 -3.26
N ALA A 79 -22.72 -7.10 -2.16
CA ALA A 79 -22.34 -7.91 -1.00
C ALA A 79 -22.54 -9.39 -1.30
N ARG A 80 -21.68 -10.24 -0.73
CA ARG A 80 -21.86 -11.70 -0.76
C ARG A 80 -23.05 -12.09 0.11
N ASP A 81 -23.84 -13.04 -0.39
CA ASP A 81 -24.85 -13.74 0.40
C ASP A 81 -24.25 -15.00 1.01
N LEU A 82 -23.70 -14.86 2.22
CA LEU A 82 -23.09 -15.98 2.94
C LEU A 82 -24.11 -17.06 3.31
N SER A 83 -25.42 -16.77 3.33
CA SER A 83 -26.43 -17.75 3.72
C SER A 83 -26.68 -18.78 2.62
N SER A 84 -26.64 -18.35 1.35
CA SER A 84 -26.80 -19.21 0.18
C SER A 84 -25.49 -19.79 -0.37
N GLU A 85 -24.33 -19.25 0.04
CA GLU A 85 -23.03 -19.70 -0.45
C GLU A 85 -22.62 -21.08 0.10
N PRO A 86 -22.19 -22.03 -0.77
CA PRO A 86 -21.69 -23.35 -0.36
C PRO A 86 -20.46 -23.26 0.55
N SER A 87 -20.34 -24.17 1.54
CA SER A 87 -19.20 -24.19 2.47
C SER A 87 -17.84 -24.28 1.78
N MET A 88 -17.76 -25.04 0.68
CA MET A 88 -16.53 -25.17 -0.11
C MET A 88 -16.05 -23.81 -0.67
N VAL A 89 -16.96 -22.93 -1.08
CA VAL A 89 -16.61 -21.59 -1.57
C VAL A 89 -16.18 -20.69 -0.42
N LYS A 90 -16.84 -20.79 0.74
CA LYS A 90 -16.44 -20.03 1.94
C LYS A 90 -15.01 -20.37 2.38
N GLU A 91 -14.62 -21.63 2.27
CA GLU A 91 -13.28 -22.11 2.64
C GLU A 91 -12.18 -21.61 1.68
N GLN A 92 -12.52 -21.11 0.49
CA GLN A 92 -11.58 -20.50 -0.45
C GLN A 92 -11.18 -19.06 -0.08
N TYR A 93 -11.85 -18.46 0.91
CA TYR A 93 -11.50 -17.13 1.40
C TYR A 93 -10.47 -17.22 2.53
N ILE A 94 -9.47 -16.35 2.48
CA ILE A 94 -8.46 -16.15 3.51
C ILE A 94 -8.74 -14.81 4.18
N MET A 95 -8.64 -14.77 5.51
CA MET A 95 -8.99 -13.61 6.33
C MET A 95 -10.41 -13.10 6.01
N PRO A 96 -11.45 -13.96 6.09
CA PRO A 96 -12.81 -13.58 5.75
C PRO A 96 -13.30 -12.44 6.66
N LEU A 97 -14.04 -11.50 6.08
CA LEU A 97 -14.60 -10.39 6.85
C LEU A 97 -15.64 -10.90 7.84
N LYS A 98 -15.55 -10.39 9.08
CA LYS A 98 -16.61 -10.50 10.08
C LYS A 98 -17.83 -9.69 9.63
N GLU A 99 -19.00 -10.06 10.12
CA GLU A 99 -20.28 -9.45 9.74
C GLU A 99 -20.29 -7.93 9.94
N GLU A 100 -19.74 -7.44 11.06
CA GLU A 100 -19.67 -6.02 11.37
C GLU A 100 -18.76 -5.20 10.43
N ASN A 101 -17.88 -5.87 9.68
CA ASN A 101 -16.97 -5.24 8.72
C ASN A 101 -17.45 -5.39 7.26
N ARG A 102 -18.54 -6.13 7.03
CA ARG A 102 -19.17 -6.25 5.71
C ARG A 102 -20.03 -5.04 5.44
N ARG A 103 -19.91 -4.49 4.24
CA ARG A 103 -20.71 -3.36 3.79
C ARG A 103 -22.06 -3.89 3.29
N PRO A 104 -23.17 -3.24 3.65
CA PRO A 104 -24.49 -3.63 3.16
C PRO A 104 -24.56 -3.61 1.63
N ASN A 105 -25.30 -4.55 1.05
CA ASN A 105 -25.55 -4.54 -0.40
C ASN A 105 -26.19 -3.21 -0.84
N GLY A 106 -25.69 -2.60 -1.92
CA GLY A 106 -26.18 -1.32 -2.42
C GLY A 106 -25.72 -0.09 -1.63
N SER A 107 -24.95 -0.25 -0.54
CA SER A 107 -24.29 0.90 0.10
C SER A 107 -23.18 1.46 -0.80
N PRO A 108 -22.71 2.70 -0.58
CA PRO A 108 -21.53 3.21 -1.27
C PRO A 108 -20.32 2.28 -1.05
N ALA A 109 -19.62 1.95 -2.13
CA ALA A 109 -18.37 1.17 -2.11
C ALA A 109 -17.13 2.05 -1.92
N VAL A 110 -17.26 3.31 -2.32
CA VAL A 110 -16.28 4.40 -2.15
C VAL A 110 -17.02 5.64 -1.66
N VAL A 111 -16.29 6.66 -1.21
CA VAL A 111 -16.88 7.95 -0.86
C VAL A 111 -17.57 8.57 -2.09
N PRO A 112 -18.82 9.08 -1.99
CA PRO A 112 -19.60 9.44 -3.17
C PRO A 112 -19.14 10.71 -3.89
N THR A 113 -18.33 11.55 -3.26
CA THR A 113 -17.91 12.84 -3.82
C THR A 113 -16.41 13.05 -3.74
N LEU A 114 -15.86 13.72 -4.75
CA LEU A 114 -14.45 14.11 -4.81
C LEU A 114 -14.08 15.05 -3.65
N ASP A 115 -15.01 15.91 -3.22
CA ASP A 115 -14.78 16.83 -2.09
C ASP A 115 -14.67 16.08 -0.76
N GLU A 116 -15.48 15.03 -0.55
CA GLU A 116 -15.34 14.15 0.61
C GLU A 116 -14.00 13.42 0.58
N PHE A 117 -13.60 12.88 -0.58
CA PHE A 117 -12.27 12.28 -0.75
C PHE A 117 -11.15 13.27 -0.41
N ARG A 118 -11.20 14.50 -0.95
CA ARG A 118 -10.19 15.55 -0.68
C ARG A 118 -10.14 15.93 0.80
N LYS A 119 -11.30 16.04 1.46
CA LYS A 119 -11.38 16.26 2.91
C LYS A 119 -10.72 15.13 3.69
N ASN A 120 -11.02 13.88 3.34
CA ASN A 120 -10.42 12.70 3.95
C ASN A 120 -8.91 12.65 3.73
N PHE A 121 -8.47 12.86 2.50
CA PHE A 121 -7.07 12.87 2.11
C PHE A 121 -6.27 13.96 2.83
N ASN A 122 -6.83 15.16 2.96
CA ASN A 122 -6.19 16.26 3.69
C ASN A 122 -6.05 15.97 5.20
N VAL A 123 -7.03 15.29 5.79
CA VAL A 123 -6.93 14.84 7.20
C VAL A 123 -5.91 13.70 7.34
N PHE A 124 -5.92 12.76 6.40
CA PHE A 124 -4.99 11.63 6.39
C PHE A 124 -3.53 12.09 6.27
N SER A 125 -3.24 13.06 5.40
CA SER A 125 -1.90 13.60 5.17
C SER A 125 -1.51 14.75 6.11
N GLU A 126 -2.39 15.14 7.05
CA GLU A 126 -2.15 16.27 7.95
C GLU A 126 -1.82 17.59 7.23
N GLY A 127 -2.37 17.76 6.02
CA GLY A 127 -2.11 18.94 5.20
C GLY A 127 -0.73 19.00 4.55
N ALA A 128 0.11 17.96 4.65
CA ALA A 128 1.48 17.93 4.11
C ALA A 128 1.57 18.19 2.59
N LEU A 129 0.47 18.09 1.86
CA LEU A 129 0.38 18.22 0.41
C LEU A 129 -0.51 19.39 -0.04
N SER A 130 -0.83 20.34 0.84
CA SER A 130 -1.76 21.45 0.54
C SER A 130 -1.29 22.35 -0.61
N ASP A 131 0.01 22.60 -0.69
CA ASP A 131 0.63 23.53 -1.66
C ASP A 131 1.31 22.81 -2.83
N MET A 132 0.97 21.54 -3.04
CA MET A 132 1.63 20.69 -4.03
C MET A 132 1.24 21.07 -5.46
N ASP A 133 2.23 21.19 -6.33
CA ASP A 133 2.04 21.16 -7.79
C ASP A 133 1.95 19.71 -8.26
N TRP A 134 0.77 19.31 -8.71
CA TRP A 134 0.48 17.94 -9.12
C TRP A 134 0.88 17.59 -10.56
N SER A 135 1.51 18.51 -11.29
CA SER A 135 2.03 18.24 -12.62
C SER A 135 3.05 17.09 -12.58
N ASN A 136 2.80 16.04 -13.37
CA ASN A 136 3.69 14.87 -13.51
C ASN A 136 3.95 14.07 -12.22
N VAL A 137 3.09 14.21 -11.22
CA VAL A 137 3.17 13.45 -9.96
C VAL A 137 1.78 13.02 -9.48
N VAL A 138 1.69 11.81 -8.93
CA VAL A 138 0.48 11.32 -8.26
C VAL A 138 0.82 10.74 -6.90
N VAL A 139 -0.15 10.75 -5.99
CA VAL A 139 -0.13 9.85 -4.83
C VAL A 139 -0.87 8.58 -5.22
N ALA A 140 -0.37 7.41 -4.85
CA ALA A 140 -1.02 6.14 -5.22
C ALA A 140 -0.98 5.12 -4.09
N GLY A 141 -1.80 4.08 -4.20
CA GLY A 141 -1.79 2.98 -3.26
C GLY A 141 -2.48 3.31 -1.94
N SER A 142 -1.85 2.88 -0.85
CA SER A 142 -2.39 2.85 0.52
C SER A 142 -3.10 4.14 0.92
N ALA A 143 -2.46 5.30 0.69
CA ALA A 143 -3.00 6.60 1.08
C ALA A 143 -4.30 6.94 0.33
N VAL A 144 -4.35 6.67 -0.97
CA VAL A 144 -5.54 6.94 -1.80
C VAL A 144 -6.67 5.99 -1.41
N VAL A 145 -6.37 4.69 -1.32
CA VAL A 145 -7.37 3.67 -1.00
C VAL A 145 -8.03 3.94 0.35
N THR A 146 -7.24 4.16 1.39
CA THR A 146 -7.78 4.41 2.74
C THR A 146 -8.71 5.62 2.77
N CYS A 147 -8.42 6.68 2.01
CA CYS A 147 -9.27 7.88 1.94
C CYS A 147 -10.51 7.72 1.05
N LEU A 148 -10.49 6.74 0.13
CA LEU A 148 -11.62 6.40 -0.73
C LEU A 148 -12.65 5.53 -0.05
N LEU A 149 -12.27 4.73 0.94
CA LEU A 149 -13.20 3.81 1.58
C LEU A 149 -14.20 4.58 2.46
N PRO A 150 -15.49 4.17 2.49
CA PRO A 150 -16.48 4.79 3.37
C PRO A 150 -16.04 4.71 4.84
N VAL A 151 -15.99 5.86 5.50
CA VAL A 151 -15.65 5.97 6.92
C VAL A 151 -16.84 5.44 7.75
N PRO A 152 -16.64 4.65 8.83
CA PRO A 152 -17.72 4.25 9.72
C PRO A 152 -18.42 5.46 10.35
N GLU A 153 -19.75 5.39 10.50
CA GLU A 153 -20.57 6.54 10.92
C GLU A 153 -20.07 7.20 12.21
N LYS A 154 -19.67 6.41 13.21
CA LYS A 154 -19.09 6.87 14.49
C LYS A 154 -17.87 7.78 14.37
N TYR A 155 -17.20 7.85 13.22
CA TYR A 155 -16.01 8.67 13.00
C TYR A 155 -16.26 9.87 12.08
N ARG A 156 -17.46 10.02 11.51
CA ARG A 156 -17.79 11.09 10.54
C ARG A 156 -18.10 12.44 11.15
N ASP A 157 -18.47 12.47 12.43
CA ASP A 157 -19.05 13.65 13.09
C ASP A 157 -18.10 14.85 13.18
N SER A 158 -16.78 14.62 13.29
CA SER A 158 -15.81 15.69 13.47
C SER A 158 -14.46 15.41 12.81
N LYS A 159 -13.67 16.46 12.58
CA LYS A 159 -12.27 16.31 12.16
C LYS A 159 -11.46 15.51 13.19
N ARG A 160 -11.77 15.63 14.49
CA ARG A 160 -11.06 14.92 15.56
C ARG A 160 -11.31 13.41 15.50
N SER A 161 -12.58 13.00 15.35
CA SER A 161 -12.95 11.58 15.21
C SER A 161 -12.40 10.97 13.92
N LEU A 162 -12.36 11.75 12.84
CA LEU A 162 -11.78 11.32 11.57
C LEU A 162 -10.24 11.13 11.68
N ARG A 163 -9.55 12.01 12.41
CA ARG A 163 -8.12 11.85 12.72
C ARG A 163 -7.86 10.61 13.56
N GLU A 164 -8.65 10.36 14.60
CA GLU A 164 -8.55 9.14 15.41
C GLU A 164 -8.68 7.89 14.51
N TYR A 165 -9.68 7.88 13.63
CA TYR A 165 -9.88 6.77 12.70
C TYR A 165 -8.65 6.51 11.82
N TYR A 166 -8.11 7.54 11.17
CA TYR A 166 -6.99 7.37 10.24
C TYR A 166 -5.65 7.08 10.93
N HIS A 167 -5.34 7.79 12.01
CA HIS A 167 -4.02 7.76 12.65
C HIS A 167 -3.90 6.73 13.76
N GLU A 168 -5.00 6.26 14.33
CA GLU A 168 -4.97 5.31 15.46
C GLU A 168 -5.67 3.98 15.16
N LYS A 169 -6.60 3.92 14.19
CA LYS A 169 -7.42 2.72 13.96
C LYS A 169 -7.11 1.99 12.66
N ILE A 170 -7.23 2.66 11.50
CA ILE A 170 -7.21 1.96 10.19
C ILE A 170 -5.84 1.90 9.52
N ALA A 171 -4.99 2.91 9.72
CA ALA A 171 -3.71 3.02 9.02
C ALA A 171 -2.66 3.77 9.87
N PRO A 172 -2.35 3.30 11.09
CA PRO A 172 -1.46 4.02 12.00
C PRO A 172 -0.02 4.16 11.49
N ALA A 173 0.47 3.22 10.67
CA ALA A 173 1.84 3.21 10.17
C ALA A 173 1.94 3.44 8.65
N SER A 174 0.86 3.84 7.98
CA SER A 174 0.88 4.11 6.54
C SER A 174 1.60 5.41 6.19
N ASP A 175 2.54 5.33 5.26
CA ASP A 175 3.18 6.48 4.63
C ASP A 175 2.35 6.98 3.41
N VAL A 176 2.77 8.10 2.81
CA VAL A 176 2.18 8.69 1.60
C VAL A 176 3.15 8.53 0.43
N ASP A 177 2.88 7.56 -0.44
CA ASP A 177 3.73 7.26 -1.60
C ASP A 177 3.38 8.13 -2.82
N MET A 178 4.37 8.86 -3.32
CA MET A 178 4.33 9.70 -4.52
C MET A 178 5.10 9.05 -5.67
N PHE A 179 4.54 9.13 -6.86
CA PHE A 179 5.06 8.53 -8.07
C PHE A 179 5.19 9.57 -9.17
N LEU A 180 6.38 9.65 -9.78
CA LEU A 180 6.66 10.55 -10.90
C LEU A 180 6.37 9.86 -12.23
N TYR A 181 5.78 10.60 -13.18
CA TYR A 181 5.51 10.07 -14.50
C TYR A 181 5.71 11.08 -15.63
N GLY A 182 6.09 10.60 -16.81
CA GLY A 182 6.23 11.42 -18.01
C GLY A 182 7.35 12.45 -17.93
N LEU A 183 8.39 12.18 -17.13
CA LEU A 183 9.56 13.03 -16.96
C LEU A 183 10.81 12.29 -17.45
N ASP A 184 11.82 13.03 -17.87
CA ASP A 184 13.19 12.51 -17.92
C ASP A 184 13.88 12.62 -16.54
N GLU A 185 15.11 12.11 -16.43
CA GLU A 185 15.87 12.09 -15.18
C GLU A 185 16.15 13.50 -14.62
N ALA A 186 16.54 14.44 -15.48
CA ALA A 186 16.86 15.80 -15.05
C ALA A 186 15.60 16.53 -14.54
N GLN A 187 14.49 16.37 -15.25
CA GLN A 187 13.19 16.89 -14.84
C GLN A 187 12.70 16.24 -13.55
N ALA A 188 12.92 14.93 -13.37
CA ALA A 188 12.54 14.20 -12.16
C ALA A 188 13.32 14.70 -10.94
N ILE A 189 14.62 15.00 -11.08
CA ILE A 189 15.43 15.59 -9.99
C ILE A 189 14.87 16.95 -9.57
N GLU A 190 14.57 17.84 -10.52
CA GLU A 190 13.97 19.14 -10.21
C GLU A 190 12.58 18.98 -9.59
N LYS A 191 11.80 18.00 -10.04
CA LYS A 191 10.49 17.69 -9.46
C LYS A 191 10.62 17.20 -8.00
N ILE A 192 11.61 16.37 -7.69
CA ILE A 192 11.89 15.90 -6.32
C ILE A 192 12.22 17.08 -5.41
N LYS A 193 13.09 18.00 -5.85
CA LYS A 193 13.43 19.21 -5.09
C LYS A 193 12.19 20.09 -4.85
N GLN A 194 11.35 20.25 -5.87
CA GLN A 194 10.09 20.98 -5.75
C GLN A 194 9.16 20.32 -4.72
N ILE A 195 8.99 18.98 -4.76
CA ILE A 195 8.17 18.25 -3.80
C ILE A 195 8.71 18.43 -2.39
N GLU A 196 10.02 18.28 -2.20
CA GLU A 196 10.66 18.46 -0.89
C GLU A 196 10.41 19.85 -0.32
N ASP A 197 10.63 20.90 -1.12
CA ASP A 197 10.38 22.29 -0.71
C ASP A 197 8.90 22.51 -0.35
N LYS A 198 7.96 22.03 -1.17
CA LYS A 198 6.52 22.20 -0.91
C LYS A 198 6.07 21.47 0.36
N VAL A 199 6.51 20.24 0.57
CA VAL A 199 6.18 19.47 1.78
C VAL A 199 6.78 20.12 3.01
N LYS A 200 8.05 20.56 2.95
CA LYS A 200 8.73 21.28 4.03
C LYS A 200 8.02 22.56 4.44
N ASN A 201 7.56 23.34 3.46
CA ASN A 201 6.89 24.62 3.71
C ASN A 201 5.44 24.45 4.18
N ALA A 202 4.79 23.33 3.87
CA ALA A 202 3.43 23.02 4.34
C ALA A 202 3.40 22.50 5.79
N ILE A 203 4.50 21.92 6.28
CA ILE A 203 4.60 21.33 7.61
C ILE A 203 5.26 22.32 8.58
N LEU A 204 4.63 22.56 9.73
CA LEU A 204 5.14 23.49 10.75
C LEU A 204 6.40 22.99 11.48
N TYR A 205 6.59 21.68 11.54
CA TYR A 205 7.69 21.02 12.25
C TYR A 205 8.89 20.79 11.34
N GLU A 206 10.07 20.70 11.94
CA GLU A 206 11.29 20.31 11.24
C GLU A 206 11.13 18.93 10.61
N THR A 207 11.62 18.78 9.37
CA THR A 207 11.59 17.51 8.63
C THR A 207 13.01 17.09 8.24
N THR A 208 13.21 15.78 8.12
CA THR A 208 14.48 15.19 7.69
C THR A 208 14.25 14.40 6.42
N THR A 209 15.09 14.59 5.41
CA THR A 209 14.99 13.88 4.14
C THR A 209 16.03 12.76 4.10
N VAL A 210 15.57 11.52 3.87
CA VAL A 210 16.42 10.32 3.81
C VAL A 210 16.30 9.71 2.42
N ARG A 211 17.43 9.43 1.76
CA ARG A 211 17.48 8.73 0.48
C ARG A 211 17.89 7.28 0.68
N THR A 212 17.10 6.37 0.14
CA THR A 212 17.41 4.94 0.01
C THR A 212 17.64 4.60 -1.47
N LYS A 213 17.89 3.31 -1.77
CA LYS A 213 18.07 2.82 -3.14
C LYS A 213 16.87 3.13 -4.04
N ASN A 214 15.65 3.00 -3.51
CA ASN A 214 14.42 3.01 -4.32
C ASN A 214 13.50 4.20 -4.01
N ALA A 215 13.76 4.96 -2.95
CA ALA A 215 12.88 6.04 -2.52
C ALA A 215 13.63 7.16 -1.81
N ILE A 216 13.07 8.37 -1.86
CA ILE A 216 13.42 9.48 -0.98
C ILE A 216 12.25 9.71 -0.02
N THR A 217 12.49 9.69 1.28
CA THR A 217 11.46 9.82 2.30
C THR A 217 11.67 11.10 3.09
N ILE A 218 10.68 11.98 3.08
CA ILE A 218 10.60 13.19 3.90
C ILE A 218 9.91 12.79 5.20
N VAL A 219 10.72 12.70 6.26
CA VAL A 219 10.33 12.27 7.59
C VAL A 219 9.87 13.48 8.41
N SER A 220 8.69 13.37 8.99
CA SER A 220 8.06 14.36 9.87
C SER A 220 7.67 13.72 11.20
N GLN A 221 7.33 14.57 12.18
CA GLN A 221 6.81 14.13 13.48
C GLN A 221 5.36 13.63 13.38
N TYR A 222 5.00 12.62 14.19
CA TYR A 222 3.60 12.22 14.39
C TYR A 222 2.74 13.42 14.82
N PRO A 223 1.52 13.61 14.27
CA PRO A 223 0.78 12.70 13.39
C PRO A 223 1.04 12.90 11.88
N THR A 224 1.90 13.84 11.50
CA THR A 224 2.21 14.08 10.08
C THR A 224 2.95 12.87 9.51
N ARG A 225 2.37 12.28 8.47
CA ARG A 225 2.90 11.08 7.81
C ARG A 225 4.14 11.40 6.99
N HIS A 226 5.01 10.40 6.87
CA HIS A 226 6.15 10.52 5.98
C HIS A 226 5.65 10.56 4.53
N VAL A 227 6.26 11.43 3.74
CA VAL A 227 6.02 11.51 2.30
C VAL A 227 7.17 10.80 1.60
N GLN A 228 6.87 9.75 0.84
CA GLN A 228 7.85 8.92 0.16
C GLN A 228 7.76 9.13 -1.34
N ILE A 229 8.85 9.55 -1.97
CA ILE A 229 8.96 9.72 -3.42
C ILE A 229 9.65 8.48 -3.98
N VAL A 230 8.92 7.70 -4.78
CA VAL A 230 9.46 6.51 -5.46
C VAL A 230 10.38 6.95 -6.61
N LEU A 231 11.62 6.45 -6.63
CA LEU A 231 12.65 6.88 -7.58
C LEU A 231 12.52 6.29 -8.98
N ARG A 232 11.64 5.29 -9.17
CA ARG A 232 11.31 4.79 -10.51
C ARG A 232 10.49 5.84 -11.24
N ILE A 233 10.97 6.24 -12.42
CA ILE A 233 10.25 7.11 -13.35
C ILE A 233 9.33 6.24 -14.21
N TYR A 234 8.05 6.61 -14.25
CA TYR A 234 7.04 5.93 -15.06
C TYR A 234 6.69 6.76 -16.30
N LYS A 235 6.08 6.14 -17.31
CA LYS A 235 5.57 6.86 -18.49
C LYS A 235 4.25 7.54 -18.22
N SER A 236 3.37 6.88 -17.47
CA SER A 236 2.02 7.37 -17.20
C SER A 236 1.44 6.80 -15.90
N ILE A 237 0.32 7.37 -15.46
CA ILE A 237 -0.48 6.86 -14.32
C ILE A 237 -0.91 5.41 -14.57
N SER A 238 -1.22 5.08 -15.83
CA SER A 238 -1.53 3.71 -16.26
C SER A 238 -0.39 2.74 -15.97
N GLU A 239 0.88 3.10 -16.25
CA GLU A 239 2.03 2.23 -15.94
C GLU A 239 2.16 1.99 -14.43
N ILE A 240 1.99 3.06 -13.62
CA ILE A 240 2.06 2.98 -12.16
C ILE A 240 1.05 1.96 -11.62
N LEU A 241 -0.23 2.11 -11.98
CA LEU A 241 -1.31 1.24 -11.47
C LEU A 241 -1.25 -0.19 -12.03
N THR A 242 -0.76 -0.36 -13.26
CA THR A 242 -0.55 -1.69 -13.85
C THR A 242 0.55 -2.46 -13.11
N GLY A 243 1.54 -1.75 -12.57
CA GLY A 243 2.67 -2.33 -11.84
C GLY A 243 2.32 -2.82 -10.43
N PHE A 244 1.18 -2.44 -9.88
CA PHE A 244 0.78 -2.86 -8.53
C PHE A 244 0.38 -4.34 -8.48
N ASP A 245 0.56 -4.96 -7.33
CA ASP A 245 0.34 -6.39 -7.11
C ASP A 245 -1.07 -6.66 -6.57
N VAL A 246 -1.51 -5.96 -5.52
CA VAL A 246 -2.83 -6.14 -4.89
C VAL A 246 -3.91 -5.30 -5.59
N ASP A 247 -5.05 -5.93 -5.91
CA ASP A 247 -6.14 -5.33 -6.68
C ASP A 247 -6.63 -4.00 -6.10
N CYS A 248 -7.07 -4.00 -4.84
CA CYS A 248 -7.61 -2.80 -4.20
C CYS A 248 -6.58 -1.67 -4.08
N SER A 249 -5.28 -1.95 -4.20
CA SER A 249 -4.24 -0.92 -4.10
C SER A 249 -4.15 -0.04 -5.34
N CYS A 250 -4.78 -0.43 -6.44
CA CYS A 250 -4.56 0.20 -7.74
C CYS A 250 -5.44 1.44 -7.92
N ALA A 251 -5.19 2.45 -7.10
CA ALA A 251 -5.77 3.77 -7.15
C ALA A 251 -4.68 4.85 -7.05
N ALA A 252 -4.86 5.93 -7.80
CA ALA A 252 -3.97 7.09 -7.82
C ALA A 252 -4.79 8.39 -7.79
N PHE A 253 -4.24 9.43 -7.18
CA PHE A 253 -4.78 10.78 -7.14
C PHE A 253 -3.77 11.78 -7.69
N ASP A 254 -4.18 12.58 -8.66
CA ASP A 254 -3.36 13.57 -9.37
C ASP A 254 -3.62 15.01 -8.92
N GLY A 255 -4.20 15.20 -7.72
CA GLY A 255 -4.65 16.52 -7.24
C GLY A 255 -6.03 16.94 -7.76
N LYS A 256 -6.50 16.36 -8.86
CA LYS A 256 -7.77 16.75 -9.53
C LYS A 256 -8.79 15.63 -9.58
N GLN A 257 -8.35 14.40 -9.82
CA GLN A 257 -9.17 13.22 -10.07
C GLN A 257 -8.52 12.02 -9.40
N VAL A 258 -9.36 11.06 -9.01
CA VAL A 258 -8.92 9.72 -8.61
C VAL A 258 -9.07 8.78 -9.79
N PHE A 259 -7.99 8.11 -10.15
CA PHE A 259 -8.00 7.04 -11.14
C PHE A 259 -7.86 5.69 -10.46
N VAL A 260 -8.60 4.69 -10.95
CA VAL A 260 -8.55 3.32 -10.44
C VAL A 260 -8.43 2.34 -11.58
N SER A 261 -7.78 1.20 -11.35
CA SER A 261 -7.86 0.09 -12.32
C SER A 261 -9.23 -0.62 -12.23
N PRO A 262 -9.66 -1.33 -13.29
CA PRO A 262 -10.87 -2.16 -13.26
C PRO A 262 -10.90 -3.17 -12.11
N ARG A 263 -9.76 -3.82 -11.81
CA ARG A 263 -9.65 -4.76 -10.68
C ARG A 263 -9.77 -4.07 -9.31
N ALA A 264 -9.22 -2.87 -9.14
CA ALA A 264 -9.44 -2.09 -7.91
C ALA A 264 -10.91 -1.75 -7.73
N LEU A 265 -11.58 -1.30 -8.80
CA LEU A 265 -13.00 -1.02 -8.79
C LEU A 265 -13.81 -2.26 -8.38
N ALA A 266 -13.43 -3.43 -8.93
CA ALA A 266 -14.03 -4.70 -8.56
C ALA A 266 -13.87 -5.00 -7.06
N SER A 267 -12.65 -4.85 -6.54
CA SER A 267 -12.36 -5.05 -5.12
C SER A 267 -13.14 -4.12 -4.20
N TYR A 268 -13.37 -2.86 -4.59
CA TYR A 268 -14.17 -1.95 -3.78
C TYR A 268 -15.64 -2.36 -3.73
N ILE A 269 -16.18 -2.81 -4.86
CA ILE A 269 -17.57 -3.26 -4.99
C ILE A 269 -17.82 -4.54 -4.18
N THR A 270 -16.90 -5.49 -4.19
CA THR A 270 -17.10 -6.80 -3.55
C THR A 270 -16.47 -6.91 -2.16
N GLN A 271 -15.57 -5.98 -1.80
CA GLN A 271 -14.63 -6.10 -0.69
C GLN A 271 -13.65 -7.27 -0.84
N ILE A 272 -13.26 -7.66 -2.06
CA ILE A 272 -12.41 -8.84 -2.30
C ILE A 272 -11.12 -8.46 -3.04
N ASN A 273 -9.97 -8.91 -2.54
CA ASN A 273 -8.73 -9.01 -3.30
C ASN A 273 -8.55 -10.44 -3.81
N THR A 274 -8.40 -10.63 -5.12
CA THR A 274 -8.21 -11.97 -5.69
C THR A 274 -6.72 -12.28 -5.77
N ILE A 275 -6.34 -13.52 -5.44
CA ILE A 275 -4.93 -13.94 -5.55
C ILE A 275 -4.56 -14.11 -7.04
N ASP A 276 -3.63 -13.28 -7.50
CA ASP A 276 -3.02 -13.35 -8.83
C ASP A 276 -1.50 -13.52 -8.69
N LEU A 277 -1.04 -14.77 -8.81
CA LEU A 277 0.37 -15.12 -8.69
C LEU A 277 1.23 -14.52 -9.82
N SER A 278 0.65 -14.10 -10.94
CA SER A 278 1.40 -13.45 -12.03
C SER A 278 1.87 -12.04 -11.66
N ARG A 279 1.28 -11.43 -10.62
CA ARG A 279 1.59 -10.08 -10.13
C ARG A 279 2.30 -10.09 -8.79
N ARG A 280 2.52 -11.27 -8.21
CA ARG A 280 3.11 -11.45 -6.88
C ARG A 280 4.45 -10.72 -6.77
N SER A 281 4.49 -9.70 -5.92
CA SER A 281 5.70 -9.01 -5.49
C SER A 281 6.28 -9.67 -4.23
N PRO A 282 7.53 -9.35 -3.82
CA PRO A 282 8.10 -9.83 -2.55
C PRO A 282 7.24 -9.50 -1.32
N SER A 283 6.52 -8.38 -1.33
CA SER A 283 5.69 -7.91 -0.22
C SER A 283 4.21 -8.31 -0.35
N TYR A 284 3.84 -9.09 -1.37
CA TYR A 284 2.45 -9.35 -1.75
C TYR A 284 1.59 -9.89 -0.60
N GLU A 285 2.07 -10.90 0.13
CA GLU A 285 1.30 -11.49 1.23
C GLU A 285 1.09 -10.52 2.40
N ASN A 286 2.12 -9.75 2.76
CA ASN A 286 1.97 -8.73 3.81
C ASN A 286 1.00 -7.63 3.36
N ARG A 287 1.06 -7.22 2.08
CA ARG A 287 0.12 -6.23 1.54
C ARG A 287 -1.31 -6.76 1.52
N LEU A 288 -1.53 -8.03 1.19
CA LEU A 288 -2.84 -8.66 1.30
C LEU A 288 -3.34 -8.65 2.75
N SER A 289 -2.51 -9.03 3.73
CA SER A 289 -2.82 -8.93 5.16
C SER A 289 -3.18 -7.50 5.58
N LYS A 290 -2.35 -6.53 5.22
CA LYS A 290 -2.58 -5.10 5.48
C LYS A 290 -3.93 -4.62 4.95
N TYR A 291 -4.27 -4.94 3.71
CA TYR A 291 -5.57 -4.56 3.17
C TYR A 291 -6.72 -5.36 3.79
N SER A 292 -6.47 -6.53 4.38
CA SER A 292 -7.50 -7.25 5.14
C SER A 292 -8.01 -6.47 6.35
N HIS A 293 -7.10 -5.76 7.03
CA HIS A 293 -7.41 -4.84 8.12
C HIS A 293 -8.17 -3.58 7.66
N ARG A 294 -8.28 -3.35 6.35
CA ARG A 294 -8.98 -2.21 5.74
C ARG A 294 -10.32 -2.61 5.12
N GLY A 295 -10.84 -3.76 5.49
CA GLY A 295 -12.16 -4.22 5.08
C GLY A 295 -12.18 -4.90 3.72
N PHE A 296 -11.11 -5.60 3.37
CA PHE A 296 -11.08 -6.51 2.23
C PHE A 296 -10.86 -7.96 2.71
N GLU A 297 -11.52 -8.93 2.09
CA GLU A 297 -11.14 -10.34 2.24
C GLU A 297 -10.32 -10.79 1.05
N ILE A 298 -9.64 -11.92 1.19
CA ILE A 298 -8.73 -12.43 0.16
C ILE A 298 -9.35 -13.68 -0.42
N TYR A 299 -9.52 -13.73 -1.74
CA TYR A 299 -10.12 -14.87 -2.43
C TYR A 299 -9.07 -15.62 -3.24
N TRP A 300 -8.99 -16.93 -3.02
CA TRP A 300 -8.15 -17.81 -3.84
C TRP A 300 -8.96 -19.03 -4.28
N PRO A 301 -9.41 -19.10 -5.55
CA PRO A 301 -10.29 -20.16 -6.02
C PRO A 301 -9.65 -21.56 -5.98
N GLN A 302 -8.33 -21.64 -5.90
CA GLN A 302 -7.58 -22.91 -5.87
C GLN A 302 -7.21 -23.34 -4.44
N LEU A 303 -7.66 -22.61 -3.41
CA LEU A 303 -7.38 -22.97 -2.03
C LEU A 303 -8.17 -24.21 -1.62
N ASP A 304 -7.45 -25.28 -1.25
CA ASP A 304 -7.98 -26.44 -0.55
C ASP A 304 -7.37 -26.50 0.86
N ARG A 305 -8.18 -26.17 1.87
CA ARG A 305 -7.74 -26.15 3.27
C ARG A 305 -7.39 -27.55 3.81
N SER A 306 -7.90 -28.62 3.20
CA SER A 306 -7.59 -29.99 3.62
C SER A 306 -6.15 -30.41 3.29
N GLN A 307 -5.54 -29.76 2.29
CA GLN A 307 -4.15 -30.00 1.87
C GLN A 307 -3.13 -29.19 2.66
N VAL A 308 -3.57 -28.32 3.59
CA VAL A 308 -2.68 -27.47 4.38
C VAL A 308 -2.04 -28.28 5.49
N ASP A 309 -0.73 -28.44 5.43
CA ASP A 309 0.06 -29.06 6.50
C ASP A 309 -0.06 -28.24 7.80
N PRO A 310 -0.63 -28.79 8.89
CA PRO A 310 -0.80 -28.06 10.15
C PRO A 310 0.53 -27.60 10.78
N THR A 311 1.68 -28.16 10.38
CA THR A 311 2.99 -27.75 10.91
C THR A 311 3.39 -26.34 10.49
N ILE A 312 2.72 -25.73 9.49
CA ILE A 312 3.01 -24.34 9.09
C ILE A 312 2.90 -23.36 10.26
N PHE A 313 1.98 -23.60 11.21
CA PHE A 313 1.75 -22.74 12.37
C PHE A 313 2.85 -22.88 13.45
N GLU A 314 3.68 -23.92 13.36
CA GLU A 314 4.80 -24.15 14.29
C GLU A 314 6.14 -23.63 13.72
N ARG A 315 6.19 -23.24 12.44
CA ARG A 315 7.41 -22.74 11.78
C ARG A 315 7.73 -21.32 12.24
N SER A 316 9.00 -20.96 12.14
CA SER A 316 9.43 -19.57 12.36
C SER A 316 8.77 -18.66 11.32
N PHE A 317 8.17 -17.56 11.78
CA PHE A 317 7.44 -16.63 10.91
C PHE A 317 8.34 -16.03 9.81
N SER A 318 9.58 -15.64 10.15
CA SER A 318 10.57 -15.12 9.18
C SER A 318 11.04 -16.16 8.16
N ARG A 319 10.81 -17.45 8.39
CA ARG A 319 11.11 -18.51 7.42
C ARG A 319 9.87 -18.96 6.64
N THR A 320 8.70 -18.40 6.96
CA THR A 320 7.44 -18.76 6.32
C THR A 320 7.18 -17.77 5.19
N VAL A 321 7.16 -18.28 3.96
CA VAL A 321 7.05 -17.48 2.74
C VAL A 321 5.80 -17.86 1.94
N GLY A 322 5.36 -16.96 1.06
CA GLY A 322 4.23 -17.23 0.17
C GLY A 322 2.90 -17.35 0.91
N LEU A 323 1.93 -18.00 0.26
CA LEU A 323 0.56 -18.16 0.79
C LEU A 323 0.51 -18.82 2.18
N ALA A 324 1.50 -19.65 2.54
CA ALA A 324 1.61 -20.20 3.89
C ALA A 324 1.76 -19.10 4.94
N ARG A 325 2.50 -18.02 4.65
CA ARG A 325 2.64 -16.86 5.54
C ARG A 325 1.29 -16.20 5.78
N LEU A 326 0.48 -16.07 4.73
CA LEU A 326 -0.85 -15.47 4.81
C LEU A 326 -1.81 -16.31 5.68
N LEU A 327 -1.76 -17.64 5.58
CA LEU A 327 -2.52 -18.54 6.46
C LEU A 327 -2.06 -18.45 7.92
N VAL A 328 -0.76 -18.27 8.16
CA VAL A 328 -0.25 -18.01 9.50
C VAL A 328 -0.76 -16.67 10.03
N LEU A 329 -0.78 -15.61 9.23
CA LEU A 329 -1.32 -14.29 9.61
C LEU A 329 -2.83 -14.34 9.88
N GLU A 330 -3.60 -15.15 9.14
CA GLU A 330 -5.03 -15.36 9.36
C GLU A 330 -5.29 -15.95 10.76
N ARG A 331 -4.52 -16.97 11.15
CA ARG A 331 -4.72 -17.70 12.42
C ARG A 331 -4.02 -17.04 13.61
N LEU A 332 -2.83 -16.50 13.39
CA LEU A 332 -1.91 -15.97 14.42
C LEU A 332 -1.38 -14.60 13.98
N PRO A 333 -2.24 -13.56 14.00
CA PRO A 333 -1.92 -12.25 13.43
C PRO A 333 -0.81 -11.54 14.20
N LYS A 334 -0.82 -11.58 15.54
CA LYS A 334 0.20 -10.87 16.35
C LYS A 334 1.41 -11.75 16.63
N SER A 335 2.57 -11.10 16.80
CA SER A 335 3.79 -11.78 17.22
C SER A 335 3.64 -12.50 18.57
N SER A 336 2.90 -11.91 19.52
CA SER A 336 2.56 -12.53 20.80
C SER A 336 1.75 -13.82 20.64
N ASP A 337 0.83 -13.87 19.66
CA ASP A 337 -0.04 -15.02 19.42
C ASP A 337 0.79 -16.18 18.87
N ARG A 338 1.72 -15.87 17.96
CA ARG A 338 2.70 -16.84 17.40
C ARG A 338 3.62 -17.39 18.49
N GLU A 339 4.20 -16.52 19.32
CA GLU A 339 5.05 -16.92 20.45
C GLU A 339 4.28 -17.84 21.42
N SER A 340 3.07 -17.44 21.81
CA SER A 340 2.20 -18.21 22.72
C SER A 340 1.80 -19.58 22.14
N TYR A 341 1.47 -19.63 20.84
CA TYR A 341 1.12 -20.86 20.14
C TYR A 341 2.30 -21.86 20.14
N ILE A 342 3.51 -21.39 19.83
CA ILE A 342 4.72 -22.22 19.87
C ILE A 342 4.98 -22.73 21.29
N GLU A 343 4.80 -21.88 22.30
CA GLU A 343 4.99 -22.28 23.70
C GLU A 343 3.98 -23.36 24.12
N GLN A 344 2.71 -23.21 23.79
CA GLN A 344 1.68 -24.22 24.05
C GLN A 344 2.05 -25.57 23.43
N ARG A 345 2.44 -25.59 22.15
CA ARG A 345 2.83 -26.82 21.44
C ARG A 345 4.10 -27.47 22.02
N ARG A 346 5.02 -26.67 22.57
CA ARG A 346 6.19 -27.18 23.30
C ARG A 346 5.79 -27.85 24.61
N ARG A 347 4.88 -27.24 25.39
CA ARG A 347 4.35 -27.80 26.63
C ARG A 347 3.64 -29.13 26.40
N GLU A 348 2.77 -29.20 25.38
CA GLU A 348 2.07 -30.43 24.98
C GLU A 348 3.02 -31.57 24.60
N ARG A 349 4.23 -31.25 24.12
CA ARG A 349 5.29 -32.22 23.74
C ARG A 349 6.34 -32.43 24.84
N GLY A 350 6.13 -31.92 26.05
CA GLY A 350 7.06 -32.06 27.17
C GLY A 350 8.43 -31.38 26.96
N ARG A 351 8.53 -30.38 26.07
CA ARG A 351 9.78 -29.64 25.82
C ARG A 351 9.93 -28.48 26.81
N PRO A 352 11.15 -28.23 27.34
CA PRO A 352 11.39 -27.12 28.26
C PRO A 352 11.19 -25.75 27.58
N ALA A 353 10.87 -24.74 28.39
CA ALA A 353 10.72 -23.37 27.92
C ALA A 353 12.03 -22.86 27.28
N PRO A 354 11.97 -22.08 26.18
CA PRO A 354 13.16 -21.49 25.60
C PRO A 354 13.85 -20.55 26.61
N ARG A 355 15.16 -20.69 26.77
CA ARG A 355 16.00 -19.67 27.45
C ARG A 355 16.15 -18.48 26.51
N SER A 356 15.32 -17.45 26.65
CA SER A 356 15.51 -16.20 25.91
C SER A 356 15.08 -15.00 26.75
N ASN A 357 16.06 -14.27 27.28
CA ASN A 357 15.92 -12.87 27.67
C ASN A 357 16.06 -12.04 26.39
N ARG A 358 14.96 -11.76 25.69
CA ARG A 358 14.95 -10.70 24.66
C ARG A 358 14.37 -9.43 25.27
N TRP A 359 15.25 -8.46 25.52
CA TRP A 359 14.85 -7.09 25.77
C TRP A 359 14.21 -6.56 24.48
N LYS A 360 12.87 -6.42 24.46
CA LYS A 360 12.18 -5.66 23.40
C LYS A 360 12.37 -4.17 23.73
N GLN A 361 12.98 -3.40 22.84
CA GLN A 361 12.92 -1.94 22.94
C GLN A 361 11.45 -1.54 22.73
N SER A 362 10.86 -0.93 23.74
CA SER A 362 9.48 -0.43 23.70
C SER A 362 9.45 0.95 23.02
N GLY A 363 8.60 1.14 22.02
CA GLY A 363 8.21 2.50 21.60
C GLY A 363 7.98 2.77 20.10
N ASN A 364 8.24 1.83 19.18
CA ASN A 364 7.98 2.04 17.75
C ASN A 364 6.64 1.43 17.35
N ILE A 365 5.67 2.27 16.97
CA ILE A 365 4.35 1.82 16.52
C ILE A 365 4.48 0.81 15.37
N LYS A 366 5.45 0.99 14.45
CA LYS A 366 5.64 0.10 13.30
C LYS A 366 5.95 -1.35 13.68
N ASP A 367 6.56 -1.61 14.83
CA ASP A 367 6.96 -2.97 15.24
C ASP A 367 5.75 -3.87 15.54
N ASP A 368 4.63 -3.28 15.96
CA ASP A 368 3.35 -3.98 16.20
C ASP A 368 2.57 -4.21 14.89
N TRP A 369 2.95 -3.54 13.80
CA TRP A 369 2.31 -3.56 12.49
C TRP A 369 3.27 -4.09 11.41
N VAL A 370 3.81 -5.29 11.64
CA VAL A 370 4.81 -5.94 10.77
C VAL A 370 4.35 -6.08 9.31
N ASP A 371 3.04 -6.18 9.07
CA ASP A 371 2.44 -6.24 7.73
C ASP A 371 2.23 -4.86 7.07
N GLU A 372 2.33 -3.77 7.84
CA GLU A 372 2.36 -2.40 7.29
C GLU A 372 3.78 -1.98 6.82
N ILE A 373 4.83 -2.72 7.19
CA ILE A 373 6.22 -2.48 6.78
C ILE A 373 6.51 -3.17 5.42
N PRO A 374 7.07 -2.47 4.43
CA PRO A 374 7.49 -3.08 3.16
C PRO A 374 8.61 -4.13 3.36
N ASP A 375 8.32 -5.39 3.04
CA ASP A 375 9.20 -6.57 3.19
C ASP A 375 10.29 -6.65 2.10
N TRP A 376 10.98 -5.54 1.81
CA TRP A 376 12.04 -5.53 0.79
C TRP A 376 13.36 -6.16 1.25
N GLU A 377 13.45 -6.68 2.49
CA GLU A 377 14.74 -6.85 3.18
C GLU A 377 14.98 -8.21 3.86
N GLU A 378 14.15 -9.26 3.69
CA GLU A 378 14.45 -10.58 4.29
C GLU A 378 15.44 -11.46 3.47
N GLY A 379 16.19 -10.88 2.51
CA GLY A 379 16.99 -11.66 1.54
C GLY A 379 18.48 -11.35 1.40
N GLU A 380 18.98 -10.22 1.87
CA GLU A 380 20.42 -9.88 1.80
C GLU A 380 20.98 -9.78 3.23
N GLU A 381 22.15 -10.37 3.47
CA GLU A 381 22.86 -10.28 4.75
C GLU A 381 22.93 -8.81 5.19
N ILE A 382 22.32 -8.51 6.34
CA ILE A 382 22.21 -7.17 6.92
C ILE A 382 23.64 -6.67 7.20
N SER A 383 24.15 -5.80 6.32
CA SER A 383 25.17 -4.83 6.70
C SER A 383 24.45 -3.69 7.43
N ASP A 384 24.96 -3.31 8.61
CA ASP A 384 24.39 -2.27 9.50
C ASP A 384 24.18 -0.88 8.83
N TYR A 385 24.57 -0.72 7.58
CA TYR A 385 24.36 0.50 6.78
C TYR A 385 23.02 0.53 6.01
N HIS A 386 22.23 -0.55 6.00
CA HIS A 386 21.04 -0.66 5.12
C HIS A 386 19.69 -0.38 5.76
N THR A 387 19.58 -0.34 7.10
CA THR A 387 18.28 -0.22 7.79
C THR A 387 18.15 1.14 8.48
N PHE A 388 17.54 2.12 7.81
CA PHE A 388 17.06 3.31 8.51
C PHE A 388 15.58 3.13 8.85
N VAL A 389 15.30 2.55 10.02
CA VAL A 389 13.94 2.49 10.58
C VAL A 389 13.65 3.83 11.25
N SER A 390 12.86 4.70 10.62
CA SER A 390 12.39 5.93 11.26
C SER A 390 11.39 5.56 12.37
N LEU A 391 11.77 5.85 13.61
CA LEU A 391 10.97 5.53 14.80
C LEU A 391 9.77 6.48 14.89
N TRP A 392 8.55 5.93 14.85
CA TRP A 392 7.35 6.65 15.26
C TRP A 392 7.30 6.66 16.78
N ASN A 393 7.92 7.67 17.40
CA ASN A 393 7.99 7.76 18.85
C ASN A 393 7.22 9.00 19.36
N LEU A 394 6.24 8.78 20.24
CA LEU A 394 5.35 9.81 20.80
C LEU A 394 6.10 10.89 21.60
N HIS A 395 7.37 10.65 21.97
CA HIS A 395 8.18 11.52 22.82
C HIS A 395 9.56 11.92 22.23
N ALA A 396 9.88 11.57 20.99
CA ALA A 396 11.18 11.89 20.42
C ALA A 396 11.24 13.32 19.86
N HIS A 397 12.16 14.14 20.38
CA HIS A 397 12.67 15.31 19.67
C HIS A 397 13.63 14.82 18.57
N ILE A 398 13.53 15.36 17.36
CA ILE A 398 14.28 14.97 16.12
C ILE A 398 15.81 15.24 16.22
N ARG A 399 16.38 15.44 17.41
CA ARG A 399 17.80 15.84 17.57
C ARG A 399 18.82 14.70 17.61
N ARG A 400 18.41 13.43 17.50
CA ARG A 400 19.33 12.28 17.50
C ARG A 400 18.86 11.19 16.56
N LEU A 401 19.19 11.34 15.28
CA LEU A 401 19.20 10.25 14.33
C LEU A 401 20.51 10.33 13.52
N ILE A 402 21.63 10.10 14.22
CA ILE A 402 22.92 9.77 13.63
C ILE A 402 23.19 8.33 14.07
N PRO A 403 23.62 7.41 13.19
CA PRO A 403 23.93 6.03 13.57
C PRO A 403 24.90 6.00 14.75
N GLU A 404 24.53 5.27 15.81
CA GLU A 404 25.45 4.90 16.88
C GLU A 404 26.43 3.87 16.31
N GLN A 405 27.59 4.32 15.83
CA GLN A 405 28.92 3.75 16.04
C GLN A 405 29.92 4.32 15.04
N ASP A 406 30.68 5.33 15.47
CA ASP A 406 32.07 5.43 15.07
C ASP A 406 32.87 6.00 16.26
N ASP A 407 33.16 5.13 17.23
CA ASP A 407 34.01 5.46 18.39
C ASP A 407 35.50 5.65 18.00
N SER A 408 35.83 5.64 16.69
CA SER A 408 37.18 5.88 16.19
C SER A 408 37.47 7.34 15.80
N LEU A 409 36.45 8.22 15.73
CA LEU A 409 36.60 9.64 15.34
C LEU A 409 36.52 10.66 16.49
N ARG A 410 36.42 10.19 17.75
CA ARG A 410 36.30 11.06 18.93
C ARG A 410 37.46 12.02 19.25
N PRO A 411 38.70 11.93 18.72
CA PRO A 411 39.73 12.91 19.10
C PRO A 411 39.68 14.24 18.32
N GLN A 412 38.89 14.41 17.26
CA GLN A 412 38.98 15.62 16.40
C GLN A 412 37.82 16.61 16.53
N ILE A 413 36.83 16.33 17.39
CA ILE A 413 35.68 17.23 17.67
C ILE A 413 35.85 17.90 19.04
N GLN A 414 37.09 18.27 19.38
CA GLN A 414 37.41 19.26 20.41
C GLN A 414 38.44 20.24 19.86
N SER A 415 38.15 20.86 18.71
CA SER A 415 38.78 22.14 18.39
C SER A 415 37.77 23.03 17.69
N SER A 416 37.36 24.08 18.39
CA SER A 416 36.56 25.17 17.86
C SER A 416 37.32 25.89 16.74
N LYS A 417 36.69 25.97 15.57
CA LYS A 417 36.62 27.12 14.63
C LYS A 417 36.40 26.63 13.19
N SER A 418 35.41 27.26 12.53
CA SER A 418 35.19 27.38 11.08
C SER A 418 35.24 26.10 10.24
N ARG A 419 34.09 25.63 9.71
CA ARG A 419 34.08 24.75 8.53
C ARG A 419 32.91 25.06 7.59
N GLU A 420 33.27 25.46 6.38
CA GLU A 420 32.45 25.50 5.17
C GLU A 420 31.96 24.08 4.83
N ALA A 421 30.83 24.03 4.12
CA ALA A 421 30.21 22.79 3.65
C ALA A 421 31.13 22.08 2.64
N CYS A 422 31.49 20.84 2.92
CA CYS A 422 32.20 19.97 1.99
C CYS A 422 31.20 18.94 1.45
N LEU A 423 30.82 19.08 0.18
CA LEU A 423 30.10 18.05 -0.58
C LEU A 423 31.08 16.92 -0.90
N TYR A 424 30.73 15.69 -0.51
CA TYR A 424 31.52 14.50 -0.86
C TYR A 424 30.91 13.85 -2.10
N GLU A 425 31.61 13.93 -3.23
CA GLU A 425 31.32 13.14 -4.43
C GLU A 425 32.00 11.78 -4.30
N GLY A 426 31.21 10.71 -4.24
CA GLY A 426 31.69 9.33 -4.33
C GLY A 426 31.60 8.81 -5.77
N PRO A 427 32.54 7.96 -6.23
CA PRO A 427 32.61 7.53 -7.62
C PRO A 427 31.48 6.56 -7.98
N LEU A 428 30.87 6.79 -9.15
CA LEU A 428 29.88 5.93 -9.79
C LEU A 428 30.58 4.69 -10.39
N ALA A 429 30.09 3.50 -10.03
CA ALA A 429 30.27 2.25 -10.77
C ALA A 429 28.92 1.55 -10.91
#